data_AF-A0A553ZS13-F1
#
_entry.id   AF-A0A553ZS13-F1
#
_cell.length_a   1.000
_cell.length_b   1.000
_cell.length_c   1.000
_cell.angle_alpha   90.00
_cell.angle_beta   90.00
_cell.angle_gamma   90.00
#
_symmetry.space_group_name_H-M   'P 1'
#
loop_
_entity.id
_entity.type
_entity.pdbx_description
1 polymer ?
#
loop_
_entity_poly.entity_id
_entity_poly.type
_entity_poly.pdbx_seq_one_letter_code
_entity_poly.pdbx_strand_id
1 'polypeptide(L)' 'YEIALPNEKAADFWRALVEAGVKPCGLGARDTLRLEAGMNLYGQEMDETISPLAANMGWTIAWEPADRDFIGREALEV' A
#
# COMPACT_ATOMS: atom_id res chain seq x y z
N TYR A 1 -12.38 -4.22 -0.15
CA TYR A 1 -12.30 -4.50 1.28
C TYR A 1 -11.05 -5.31 1.56
N GLU A 2 -10.40 -5.06 2.70
CA GLU A 2 -9.42 -5.97 3.28
C GLU A 2 -10.04 -6.61 4.53
N ILE A 3 -9.88 -7.93 4.69
CA ILE A 3 -10.54 -8.69 5.76
C ILE A 3 -9.47 -9.34 6.61
N ALA A 4 -9.31 -8.84 7.84
CA ALA A 4 -8.41 -9.40 8.84
C ALA A 4 -9.18 -10.34 9.77
N LEU A 5 -8.64 -11.54 10.02
CA LEU A 5 -9.26 -12.58 10.83
C LEU A 5 -8.21 -13.52 11.45
N PRO A 6 -8.55 -14.28 12.51
CA PRO A 6 -7.67 -15.31 13.04
C PRO A 6 -7.25 -16.33 11.98
N ASN A 7 -6.00 -16.78 12.03
CA ASN A 7 -5.42 -17.69 11.04
C ASN A 7 -6.21 -19.00 10.92
N GLU A 8 -6.73 -19.51 12.04
CA GLU A 8 -7.49 -20.76 12.08
C GLU A 8 -8.79 -20.68 11.27
N LYS A 9 -9.29 -19.46 11.01
CA LYS A 9 -10.52 -19.22 10.25
C LYS A 9 -10.27 -18.92 8.77
N ALA A 10 -9.02 -18.68 8.36
CA ALA A 10 -8.69 -18.18 7.03
C ALA A 10 -9.12 -19.15 5.91
N ALA A 11 -8.86 -20.45 6.08
CA ALA A 11 -9.15 -21.45 5.06
C ALA A 11 -10.66 -21.59 4.79
N ASP A 12 -11.47 -21.69 5.85
CA ASP A 12 -12.92 -21.86 5.71
C ASP A 12 -13.60 -20.60 5.20
N PHE A 13 -13.14 -19.43 5.65
CA PHE A 13 -13.59 -18.14 5.14
C PHE A 13 -13.30 -17.99 3.63
N TRP A 14 -12.09 -18.33 3.20
CA TRP A 14 -11.71 -18.29 1.79
C TRP A 14 -12.56 -19.23 0.93
N ARG A 15 -12.78 -20.46 1.39
CA ARG A 15 -13.64 -21.43 0.68
C ARG A 15 -15.07 -20.91 0.51
N ALA A 16 -15.65 -20.32 1.56
CA ALA A 16 -16.99 -19.75 1.50
C ALA A 16 -17.10 -18.63 0.44
N LEU A 17 -16.07 -17.80 0.28
CA LEU A 17 -16.04 -16.78 -0.78
C LEU A 17 -15.99 -17.39 -2.18
N VAL A 18 -15.17 -18.42 -2.38
CA VAL A 18 -15.08 -19.12 -3.66
C VAL A 18 -16.40 -19.83 -4.00
N GLU A 19 -17.04 -20.46 -3.02
CA GLU A 19 -18.38 -21.08 -3.17
C GLU A 19 -19.45 -20.03 -3.52
N ALA A 20 -19.35 -18.83 -2.96
CA ALA A 20 -20.18 -17.69 -3.32
C ALA A 20 -19.86 -17.08 -4.71
N GLY A 21 -18.86 -17.62 -5.43
CA GLY A 21 -18.51 -17.22 -6.81
C GLY A 21 -17.39 -16.19 -6.93
N VAL A 22 -16.68 -15.86 -5.84
CA VAL A 22 -15.51 -14.98 -5.90
C VAL A 22 -14.39 -15.67 -6.65
N LYS A 23 -13.83 -14.99 -7.65
CA LYS A 23 -12.70 -15.49 -8.45
C LYS A 23 -11.37 -15.17 -7.73
N PRO A 24 -10.52 -16.16 -7.43
CA PRO A 24 -9.17 -15.92 -6.94
C PRO A 24 -8.34 -15.09 -7.91
N CYS A 25 -7.47 -14.24 -7.38
CA CYS A 25 -6.45 -13.53 -8.16
C CYS A 25 -5.08 -13.67 -7.49
N GLY A 26 -4.03 -13.79 -8.31
CA GLY A 26 -2.65 -13.95 -7.85
C GLY A 26 -1.87 -12.63 -7.86
N LEU A 27 -0.58 -12.73 -7.52
CA LEU A 27 0.31 -11.57 -7.42
C LEU A 27 0.50 -10.82 -8.75
N GLY A 28 0.56 -11.52 -9.88
CA GLY A 28 0.72 -10.87 -11.19
C GLY A 28 -0.46 -9.95 -11.55
N ALA A 29 -1.70 -10.39 -11.31
CA ALA A 29 -2.88 -9.56 -11.53
C ALA A 29 -2.93 -8.36 -10.57
N ARG A 30 -2.47 -8.53 -9.33
CA ARG A 30 -2.32 -7.43 -8.38
C ARG A 30 -1.30 -6.40 -8.88
N ASP A 31 -0.16 -6.85 -9.40
CA ASP A 31 0.91 -5.97 -9.88
C ASP A 31 0.49 -5.17 -11.12
N THR A 32 -0.27 -5.77 -12.05
CA THR A 32 -0.81 -5.03 -13.19
C THR A 32 -1.82 -3.97 -12.74
N LEU A 33 -2.76 -4.33 -11.86
CA LEU A 33 -3.80 -3.41 -11.40
C LEU A 33 -3.24 -2.22 -10.60
N ARG A 34 -2.27 -2.46 -9.71
CA ARG A 34 -1.64 -1.38 -8.92
C ARG A 34 -0.87 -0.43 -9.82
N LEU A 35 -0.20 -0.96 -10.84
CA LEU A 35 0.58 -0.17 -11.80
C LEU A 35 -0.35 0.71 -12.64
N GLU A 36 -1.43 0.13 -13.17
CA GLU A 36 -2.46 0.87 -13.92
C GLU A 36 -3.11 2.00 -13.08
N ALA A 37 -3.26 1.78 -11.76
CA ALA A 37 -3.78 2.77 -10.83
C ALA A 37 -2.73 3.78 -10.33
N GLY A 38 -1.46 3.66 -10.73
CA GLY A 38 -0.38 4.56 -10.29
C GLY A 38 0.01 4.38 -8.81
N MET A 39 -0.17 3.18 -8.26
CA MET A 39 0.21 2.86 -6.88
C MET A 39 1.66 2.35 -6.81
N ASN A 40 2.47 2.97 -5.98
CA ASN A 40 3.87 2.60 -5.79
C ASN A 40 4.03 1.24 -5.09
N LEU A 41 5.12 0.55 -5.43
CA LEU A 41 5.57 -0.66 -4.74
C LEU A 41 6.96 -0.42 -4.10
N TYR A 42 7.08 -0.81 -2.83
CA TYR A 42 8.37 -0.75 -2.13
C TYR A 42 9.39 -1.71 -2.76
N GLY A 43 10.62 -1.25 -2.97
CA GLY A 43 11.67 -1.95 -3.71
C GLY A 43 11.58 -1.80 -5.23
N GLN A 44 10.61 -1.03 -5.76
CA GLN A 44 10.54 -0.65 -7.17
C GLN A 44 10.51 0.86 -7.35
N GLU A 45 9.39 1.51 -7.02
CA GLU A 45 9.25 2.98 -7.17
C GLU A 45 9.71 3.74 -5.92
N MET A 46 9.80 3.06 -4.78
CA MET A 46 10.23 3.66 -3.51
C MET A 46 11.07 2.68 -2.70
N ASP A 47 12.08 3.21 -2.04
CA ASP A 47 12.91 2.53 -1.04
C ASP A 47 13.56 3.59 -0.12
N GLU A 48 14.51 3.20 0.72
CA GLU A 48 15.20 4.12 1.64
C GLU A 48 16.03 5.20 0.92
N THR A 49 16.28 5.06 -0.38
CA THR A 49 17.11 5.97 -1.18
C THR A 49 16.29 6.99 -1.99
N ILE A 50 14.97 6.80 -2.09
CA ILE A 50 14.08 7.64 -2.88
C ILE A 50 13.19 8.49 -1.96
N SER A 51 13.27 9.81 -2.11
CA SER A 51 12.38 10.73 -1.37
C SER A 51 10.91 10.51 -1.74
N PRO A 52 9.96 10.57 -0.77
CA PRO A 52 8.53 10.49 -1.07
C PRO A 52 8.04 11.60 -2.01
N LEU A 53 8.73 12.75 -2.07
CA LEU A 53 8.45 13.82 -3.03
C LEU A 53 8.79 13.40 -4.47
N ALA A 54 9.86 12.62 -4.66
CA ALA A 54 10.25 12.08 -5.95
C ALA A 54 9.39 10.86 -6.36
N ALA A 55 8.91 10.10 -5.37
CA ALA A 55 8.05 8.94 -5.60
C ALA A 55 6.55 9.30 -5.81
N ASN A 56 6.18 10.54 -6.12
CA ASN A 56 4.76 10.94 -6.29
C ASN A 56 3.89 10.66 -5.03
N MET A 57 4.49 10.71 -3.83
CA MET A 57 3.81 10.50 -2.55
C MET A 57 3.71 11.78 -1.71
N GLY A 58 3.98 12.96 -2.27
CA GLY A 58 3.89 14.22 -1.53
C GLY A 58 2.52 14.45 -0.87
N TRP A 59 1.44 13.88 -1.44
CA TRP A 59 0.08 13.95 -0.91
C TRP A 59 -0.15 13.15 0.38
N THR A 60 0.74 12.20 0.73
CA THR A 60 0.64 11.42 1.98
C THR A 60 1.36 12.09 3.15
N ILE A 61 2.16 13.14 2.88
CA ILE A 61 2.94 13.83 3.89
C ILE A 61 2.03 14.74 4.70
N ALA A 62 2.01 14.53 6.01
CA ALA A 62 1.25 15.36 6.94
C ALA A 62 2.01 16.66 7.25
N TRP A 63 1.87 17.65 6.37
CA TRP A 63 2.52 18.96 6.52
C TRP A 63 2.00 19.76 7.70
N GLU A 64 0.72 19.57 8.04
CA GLU A 64 0.03 20.29 9.09
C GLU A 64 -0.17 19.44 10.38
N PRO A 65 -0.17 20.09 11.56
CA PRO A 65 0.20 21.49 11.74
C PRO A 65 1.68 21.73 11.40
N ALA A 66 2.04 22.94 10.95
CA ALA A 66 3.38 23.25 10.46
C ALA A 66 4.51 22.95 11.46
N ASP A 67 4.21 22.88 12.77
CA ASP A 67 5.14 22.54 13.86
C ASP A 67 5.21 21.03 14.17
N ARG A 68 4.55 20.17 13.38
CA ARG A 68 4.58 18.72 13.55
C ARG A 68 5.96 18.16 13.23
N ASP A 69 6.63 17.68 14.26
CA ASP A 69 7.89 16.95 14.14
C ASP A 69 7.65 15.46 13.83
N PHE A 70 8.33 14.95 12.80
CA PHE A 70 8.32 13.52 12.43
C PHE A 70 9.66 13.14 11.79
N ILE A 71 9.97 11.85 11.84
CA ILE A 71 11.22 11.31 11.28
C ILE A 71 11.34 11.67 9.80
N GLY A 72 12.36 12.45 9.45
CA GLY A 72 12.62 12.90 8.09
C GLY A 72 12.01 14.25 7.70
N ARG A 73 11.33 14.97 8.61
CA ARG A 73 10.72 16.29 8.33
C ARG A 73 11.72 17.30 7.76
N GLU A 74 12.84 17.50 8.44
CA GLU A 74 13.88 18.47 8.03
C GLU A 74 14.39 18.21 6.61
N ALA A 75 14.57 16.93 6.23
CA ALA A 75 15.05 16.55 4.92
C ALA A 75 14.05 16.82 3.78
N LEU A 76 12.78 17.09 4.08
CA LEU A 76 11.72 17.36 3.12
C LEU A 76 11.45 18.85 2.90
N GLU A 77 12.03 19.74 3.71
CA GLU A 77 11.81 21.20 3.66
C GLU A 77 12.83 21.95 2.80
N VAL A 78 13.73 21.22 2.13
CA VAL A 78 14.83 21.77 1.31
C VAL A 78 14.37 22.13 -0.10
#